data_AF-A0A511A9G1-F1
#
_entry.id   AF-A0A511A9G1-F1
#
_cell.length_a   1.000
_cell.length_b   1.000
_cell.length_c   1.000
_cell.angle_alpha   90.00
_cell.angle_beta   90.00
_cell.angle_gamma   90.00
#
_symmetry.space_group_name_H-M   'P 1'
#
loop_
_entity.id
_entity.type
_entity.pdbx_description
1 polymer ?
#
loop_
_entity_poly.entity_id
_entity_poly.type
_entity_poly.pdbx_seq_one_letter_code
_entity_poly.pdbx_strand_id
1 'polypeptide(L)'
;MTTTSTAARKPGGLRVGVQRFGTFLSGMIMPNIAAFIAWGFITMLFIPAGFFGADSPFGWHWAPVAEIIGGGGDSGVILWQGAMTAVAEGDGGNILAYVGLVGPMVTYLLPLLIANTGGRMVYGERGGVVATIATMGVIVGTNIPMFLGAMIMGPLAAWITKQMDKLWDGKIRAGFEMLVNNFSAGILGMILAIAGFFAFGPVMLGISTVLGAAVDWLVSLQLLPLVSIIVEPAKVLFLNNAINHGVFTPLGIEQATETGKSILFLIEANPGPGLGLLMAFTFFGVGAAKASAPGAAIIQFFGGIHEIYFPYALSKPITILALIAGGASGVTTNMLLGGGLAFPAAPGSIIAVTAAAIGPGVWNLVVVYLSVIIAAVVTFLITAVILRASRKRDLAAESDTFGAAIAQTEANKGKKSEHLSNLAASAGATGAAGTTATAVATAPIQNIVFACDAGMGSSAMGASVLRNKLKKAGIEDVKVTNQAIANLDGTADLVITQQQLTDRAKSKSPDSLHVSVDNFMNAPQYEEVVEMVREQKESGE
;
A
#
# COMPACT_ATOMS: atom_id res chain seq x y z
N MET A 1 1.19 -16.14 45.93
CA MET A 1 0.55 -16.40 44.63
C MET A 1 1.52 -15.95 43.55
N THR A 2 2.15 -16.92 42.88
CA THR A 2 3.09 -16.68 41.77
C THR A 2 2.28 -16.56 40.48
N THR A 3 2.33 -15.39 39.84
CA THR A 3 1.70 -15.13 38.55
C THR A 3 2.54 -15.74 37.44
N THR A 4 2.11 -16.89 36.92
CA THR A 4 2.68 -17.48 35.71
C THR A 4 2.24 -16.68 34.48
N SER A 5 3.11 -15.78 34.02
CA SER A 5 3.03 -15.19 32.68
C SER A 5 3.07 -16.33 31.65
N THR A 6 1.97 -16.51 30.92
CA THR A 6 1.91 -17.42 29.77
C THR A 6 2.81 -16.88 28.67
N ALA A 7 3.96 -17.52 28.46
CA ALA A 7 4.87 -17.22 27.36
C ALA A 7 4.14 -17.31 26.02
N ALA A 8 4.15 -16.20 25.27
CA ALA A 8 3.60 -16.14 23.92
C ALA A 8 4.24 -17.21 23.02
N ARG A 9 3.43 -18.11 22.47
CA ARG A 9 3.89 -19.13 21.50
C ARG A 9 4.56 -18.45 20.31
N LYS A 10 5.82 -18.80 20.03
CA LYS A 10 6.53 -18.40 18.81
C LYS A 10 5.70 -18.80 17.58
N PRO A 11 5.47 -17.90 16.60
CA PRO A 11 4.77 -18.26 15.38
C PRO A 11 5.54 -19.35 14.62
N GLY A 12 4.83 -20.37 14.11
CA GLY A 12 5.45 -21.50 13.42
C GLY A 12 6.23 -21.09 12.16
N GLY A 13 7.29 -21.84 11.85
CA GLY A 13 8.24 -21.49 10.77
C GLY A 13 7.62 -21.31 9.38
N LEU A 14 6.58 -22.08 9.06
CA LEU A 14 5.85 -21.95 7.78
C LEU A 14 5.19 -20.58 7.63
N ARG A 15 4.53 -20.09 8.67
CA ARG A 15 3.86 -18.78 8.67
C ARG A 15 4.85 -17.64 8.48
N VAL A 16 5.98 -17.70 9.18
CA VAL A 16 7.07 -16.72 9.06
C VAL A 16 7.65 -16.72 7.64
N GLY A 17 7.78 -17.90 7.02
CA GLY A 17 8.20 -18.04 5.62
C GLY A 17 7.27 -17.32 4.64
N VAL A 18 5.96 -17.57 4.73
CA VAL A 18 4.96 -16.94 3.86
C VAL A 18 4.92 -15.42 4.06
N GLN A 19 5.02 -14.94 5.31
CA GLN A 19 5.08 -13.50 5.60
C GLN A 19 6.32 -12.83 4.99
N ARG A 20 7.49 -13.46 5.09
CA ARG A 20 8.72 -12.96 4.47
C ARG A 20 8.60 -12.92 2.95
N PHE A 21 8.03 -13.96 2.36
CA PHE A 21 7.79 -14.01 0.92
C PHE A 21 6.82 -12.90 0.47
N GLY A 22 5.70 -12.71 1.16
CA GLY A 22 4.76 -11.63 0.86
C GLY A 22 5.35 -10.24 1.04
N THR A 23 6.16 -10.04 2.09
CA THR A 23 6.88 -8.78 2.31
C THR A 23 7.87 -8.51 1.18
N PHE A 24 8.55 -9.55 0.69
CA PHE A 24 9.45 -9.44 -0.45
C PHE A 24 8.71 -9.03 -1.73
N LEU A 25 7.61 -9.72 -2.07
CA LEU A 25 6.80 -9.39 -3.25
C LEU A 25 6.21 -7.97 -3.18
N SER A 26 5.65 -7.61 -2.03
CA SER A 26 5.14 -6.25 -1.81
C SER A 26 6.26 -5.21 -1.91
N GLY A 27 7.46 -5.51 -1.43
CA GLY A 27 8.63 -4.66 -1.60
C GLY A 27 9.03 -4.41 -3.06
N MET A 28 8.65 -5.30 -3.98
CA MET A 28 8.87 -5.11 -5.42
C MET A 28 7.82 -4.22 -6.08
N ILE A 29 6.58 -4.22 -5.57
CA ILE A 29 5.46 -3.46 -6.15
C ILE A 29 5.29 -2.09 -5.49
N MET A 30 5.36 -2.00 -4.16
CA MET A 30 5.06 -0.77 -3.40
C MET A 30 5.86 0.46 -3.86
N PRO A 31 7.18 0.40 -4.06
CA PRO A 31 7.95 1.55 -4.53
C PRO A 31 7.52 2.04 -5.92
N ASN A 32 6.84 1.19 -6.68
CA ASN A 32 6.41 1.44 -8.05
C ASN A 32 4.91 1.79 -8.15
N ILE A 33 4.16 1.88 -7.05
CA ILE A 33 2.71 2.15 -7.04
C ILE A 33 2.36 3.43 -7.82
N ALA A 34 3.17 4.48 -7.73
CA ALA A 34 2.94 5.71 -8.48
C ALA A 34 2.87 5.47 -10.00
N ALA A 35 3.66 4.54 -10.54
CA ALA A 35 3.62 4.19 -11.95
C ALA A 35 2.34 3.41 -12.30
N PHE A 36 1.88 2.49 -11.45
CA PHE A 36 0.60 1.79 -11.62
C PHE A 36 -0.58 2.75 -11.58
N ILE A 37 -0.55 3.72 -10.66
CA ILE A 37 -1.58 4.75 -10.53
C ILE A 37 -1.59 5.65 -11.78
N ALA A 38 -0.41 6.10 -12.24
CA ALA A 38 -0.30 6.92 -13.44
C ALA A 38 -0.82 6.16 -14.67
N TRP A 39 -0.41 4.91 -14.84
CA TRP A 39 -0.95 4.03 -15.89
C TRP A 39 -2.47 3.90 -15.77
N GLY A 40 -2.98 3.59 -14.57
CA GLY A 40 -4.41 3.45 -14.32
C GLY A 40 -5.23 4.69 -14.66
N PHE A 41 -4.74 5.89 -14.32
CA PHE A 41 -5.38 7.14 -14.71
C PHE A 41 -5.34 7.38 -16.22
N ILE A 42 -4.22 7.10 -16.87
CA ILE A 42 -4.12 7.24 -18.33
C ILE A 42 -5.10 6.28 -19.01
N THR A 43 -5.15 5.03 -18.55
CA THR A 43 -6.09 4.02 -19.03
C THR A 43 -7.54 4.48 -18.83
N MET A 44 -7.90 4.90 -17.62
CA MET A 44 -9.24 5.38 -17.27
C MET A 44 -9.69 6.58 -18.13
N LEU A 45 -8.76 7.49 -18.44
CA LEU A 45 -9.08 8.74 -19.11
C LEU A 45 -9.09 8.60 -20.63
N PHE A 46 -8.12 7.91 -21.22
CA PHE A 46 -7.80 8.10 -22.64
C PHE A 46 -8.05 6.88 -23.54
N ILE A 47 -8.24 5.67 -23.01
CA ILE A 47 -8.62 4.52 -23.87
C ILE A 47 -9.95 4.80 -24.58
N PRO A 48 -10.30 4.07 -25.66
CA PRO A 48 -11.57 4.29 -26.37
C PRO A 48 -12.80 4.30 -25.46
N ALA A 49 -12.92 3.36 -24.52
CA ALA A 49 -13.99 3.31 -23.53
C ALA A 49 -13.80 4.24 -22.30
N GLY A 50 -12.71 5.00 -22.27
CA GLY A 50 -12.33 5.87 -21.15
C GLY A 50 -13.13 7.16 -21.10
N PHE A 51 -12.94 7.94 -20.03
CA PHE A 51 -13.71 9.16 -19.78
C PHE A 51 -13.68 10.17 -20.93
N PHE A 52 -12.51 10.34 -21.57
CA PHE A 52 -12.31 11.19 -22.73
C PHE A 52 -12.24 10.41 -24.05
N GLY A 53 -12.43 9.10 -24.03
CA GLY A 53 -12.31 8.23 -25.20
C GLY A 53 -13.41 8.42 -26.23
N ALA A 54 -13.21 7.84 -27.41
CA ALA A 54 -14.17 7.88 -28.52
C ALA A 54 -15.51 7.21 -28.16
N ASP A 55 -15.47 6.15 -27.37
CA ASP A 55 -16.62 5.38 -26.89
C ASP A 55 -16.99 5.74 -25.43
N SER A 56 -16.70 6.98 -25.02
CA SER A 56 -16.91 7.42 -23.64
C SER A 56 -18.36 7.23 -23.19
N PRO A 57 -18.59 6.60 -22.03
CA PRO A 57 -19.95 6.43 -21.48
C PRO A 57 -20.57 7.75 -20.98
N PHE A 58 -19.80 8.85 -20.98
CA PHE A 58 -20.24 10.16 -20.49
C PHE A 58 -20.69 11.11 -21.61
N GLY A 59 -20.65 10.67 -22.87
CA GLY A 59 -21.05 11.48 -24.02
C GLY A 59 -20.10 12.66 -24.33
N TRP A 60 -18.93 12.70 -23.69
CA TRP A 60 -17.83 13.61 -24.01
C TRP A 60 -16.68 12.82 -24.62
N HIS A 61 -16.13 13.31 -25.73
CA HIS A 61 -14.91 12.78 -26.37
C HIS A 61 -13.87 13.91 -26.55
N TRP A 62 -12.62 13.69 -26.13
CA TRP A 62 -11.52 14.64 -26.35
C TRP A 62 -10.72 14.29 -27.62
N ALA A 63 -11.39 14.40 -28.76
CA ALA A 63 -10.77 14.14 -30.07
C ALA A 63 -9.74 15.23 -30.46
N PRO A 64 -8.60 14.89 -31.10
CA PRO A 64 -8.05 13.54 -31.33
C PRO A 64 -7.06 13.12 -30.22
N VAL A 65 -7.01 13.83 -29.10
CA VAL A 65 -6.00 13.66 -28.04
C VAL A 65 -6.13 12.29 -27.38
N ALA A 66 -7.35 11.83 -27.14
CA ALA A 66 -7.59 10.53 -26.54
C ALA A 66 -7.08 9.39 -27.42
N GLU A 67 -7.26 9.47 -28.73
CA GLU A 67 -6.84 8.46 -29.69
C GLU A 67 -5.32 8.41 -29.88
N ILE A 68 -4.64 9.54 -29.65
CA ILE A 68 -3.17 9.61 -29.65
C ILE A 68 -2.60 9.06 -28.34
N ILE A 69 -3.16 9.46 -27.18
CA ILE A 69 -2.63 9.10 -25.86
C ILE A 69 -3.05 7.70 -25.42
N GLY A 70 -4.33 7.36 -25.57
CA GLY A 70 -4.90 6.06 -25.24
C GLY A 70 -4.56 4.99 -26.28
N GLY A 71 -4.27 5.41 -27.52
CA GLY A 71 -3.97 4.54 -28.65
C GLY A 71 -5.21 4.20 -29.48
N GLY A 72 -4.97 3.57 -30.64
CA GLY A 72 -6.02 3.10 -31.56
C GLY A 72 -6.44 4.10 -32.64
N GLY A 73 -6.08 5.38 -32.53
CA GLY A 73 -6.42 6.39 -33.55
C GLY A 73 -5.69 6.19 -34.86
N ASP A 74 -6.42 6.29 -35.99
CA ASP A 74 -5.82 6.23 -37.32
C ASP A 74 -4.96 7.48 -37.61
N SER A 75 -3.66 7.26 -37.72
CA SER A 75 -2.67 8.29 -38.03
C SER A 75 -2.85 8.89 -39.43
N GLY A 76 -3.43 8.15 -40.38
CA GLY A 76 -3.77 8.64 -41.71
C GLY A 76 -4.90 9.69 -41.69
N VAL A 77 -5.70 9.71 -40.64
CA VAL A 77 -6.81 10.66 -40.44
C VAL A 77 -6.39 11.80 -39.50
N ILE A 78 -5.77 11.48 -38.36
CA ILE A 78 -5.43 12.45 -37.33
C ILE A 78 -4.20 13.29 -37.70
N LEU A 79 -3.27 12.75 -38.51
CA LEU A 79 -2.10 13.43 -39.05
C LEU A 79 -1.16 14.07 -37.99
N TRP A 80 -1.21 13.62 -36.74
CA TRP A 80 -0.28 14.03 -35.70
C TRP A 80 1.09 13.36 -35.91
N GLN A 81 2.13 14.17 -36.13
CA GLN A 81 3.48 13.70 -36.43
C GLN A 81 4.31 13.50 -35.16
N GLY A 82 5.22 12.52 -35.19
CA GLY A 82 6.20 12.26 -34.14
C GLY A 82 5.77 11.26 -33.05
N ALA A 83 4.51 10.82 -33.04
CA ALA A 83 4.06 9.73 -32.18
C ALA A 83 4.29 8.36 -32.85
N MET A 84 4.55 7.34 -32.03
CA MET A 84 4.74 5.97 -32.50
C MET A 84 3.41 5.38 -33.02
N THR A 85 3.46 4.75 -34.20
CA THR A 85 2.32 4.07 -34.81
C THR A 85 2.65 2.60 -35.07
N ALA A 86 1.64 1.74 -34.98
CA ALA A 86 1.72 0.33 -35.34
C ALA A 86 0.56 -0.03 -36.27
N VAL A 87 0.75 -1.09 -37.07
CA VAL A 87 -0.35 -1.62 -37.89
C VAL A 87 -1.38 -2.23 -36.95
N ALA A 88 -2.63 -1.80 -37.08
CA ALA A 88 -3.77 -2.37 -36.39
C ALA A 88 -4.84 -2.76 -37.40
N GLU A 89 -5.59 -3.82 -37.12
CA GLU A 89 -6.72 -4.25 -37.93
C GLU A 89 -7.91 -3.33 -37.63
N GLY A 90 -8.48 -2.71 -38.67
CA GLY A 90 -9.66 -1.84 -38.57
C GLY A 90 -10.80 -2.32 -39.46
N ASP A 91 -11.99 -1.74 -39.26
CA ASP A 91 -13.24 -2.16 -39.93
C ASP A 91 -13.18 -2.08 -41.48
N GLY A 92 -12.26 -1.27 -42.02
CA GLY A 92 -12.01 -1.10 -43.45
C GLY A 92 -10.69 -1.72 -43.96
N GLY A 93 -10.00 -2.49 -43.13
CA GLY A 93 -8.66 -3.03 -43.39
C GLY A 93 -7.60 -2.48 -42.42
N ASN A 94 -6.34 -2.79 -42.70
CA ASN A 94 -5.22 -2.40 -41.83
C ASN A 94 -5.02 -0.88 -41.82
N ILE A 95 -5.02 -0.28 -40.63
CA ILE A 95 -4.70 1.13 -40.39
C ILE A 95 -3.36 1.26 -39.67
N LEU A 96 -2.73 2.44 -39.77
CA LEU A 96 -1.60 2.79 -38.92
C LEU A 96 -2.15 3.50 -37.67
N ALA A 97 -2.38 2.74 -36.61
CA ALA A 97 -2.91 3.26 -35.36
C ALA A 97 -1.80 3.80 -34.45
N TYR A 98 -2.09 4.86 -33.68
CA TYR A 98 -1.20 5.28 -32.60
C TYR A 98 -1.08 4.20 -31.53
N VAL A 99 0.15 3.93 -31.08
CA VAL A 99 0.42 2.95 -30.02
C VAL A 99 -0.09 3.42 -28.66
N GLY A 100 -0.10 4.74 -28.43
CA GLY A 100 -0.48 5.34 -27.14
C GLY A 100 0.50 5.02 -26.00
N LEU A 101 0.14 5.46 -24.80
CA LEU A 101 0.93 5.24 -23.57
C LEU A 101 0.51 3.98 -22.82
N VAL A 102 -0.77 3.59 -22.91
CA VAL A 102 -1.35 2.51 -22.09
C VAL A 102 -0.64 1.17 -22.34
N GLY A 103 -0.50 0.78 -23.61
CA GLY A 103 0.15 -0.48 -24.01
C GLY A 103 1.63 -0.53 -23.60
N PRO A 104 2.48 0.43 -24.02
CA PRO A 104 3.89 0.41 -23.65
C PRO A 104 4.14 0.47 -22.14
N MET A 105 3.30 1.18 -21.38
CA MET A 105 3.44 1.24 -19.93
C MET A 105 3.15 -0.12 -19.27
N VAL A 106 2.07 -0.82 -19.65
CA VAL A 106 1.72 -2.11 -19.06
C VAL A 106 2.67 -3.23 -19.52
N THR A 107 3.11 -3.21 -20.77
CA THR A 107 3.97 -4.25 -21.35
C THR A 107 5.43 -4.09 -20.94
N TYR A 108 5.95 -2.86 -20.91
CA TYR A 108 7.38 -2.62 -20.66
C TYR A 108 7.63 -1.92 -19.33
N LEU A 109 7.08 -0.72 -19.13
CA LEU A 109 7.46 0.13 -17.99
C LEU A 109 7.22 -0.56 -16.65
N LEU A 110 6.00 -1.06 -16.41
CA LEU A 110 5.62 -1.60 -15.11
C LEU A 110 6.38 -2.91 -14.78
N PRO A 111 6.48 -3.90 -15.68
CA PRO A 111 7.29 -5.10 -15.41
C PRO A 111 8.78 -4.80 -15.20
N LEU A 112 9.36 -3.89 -15.98
CA LEU A 112 10.78 -3.52 -15.82
C LEU A 112 11.05 -2.82 -14.49
N LEU A 113 10.14 -1.96 -14.02
CA LEU A 113 10.24 -1.34 -12.70
C LEU A 113 10.18 -2.38 -11.57
N ILE A 114 9.31 -3.37 -11.68
CA ILE A 114 9.22 -4.49 -10.73
C ILE A 114 10.52 -5.29 -10.73
N ALA A 115 11.04 -5.65 -11.90
CA ALA A 115 12.28 -6.41 -12.03
C ALA A 115 13.47 -5.64 -11.46
N ASN A 116 13.58 -4.35 -11.76
CA ASN A 116 14.64 -3.49 -11.23
C ASN A 116 14.59 -3.42 -9.70
N THR A 117 13.41 -3.19 -9.12
CA THR A 117 13.24 -3.16 -7.66
C THR A 117 13.57 -4.52 -7.03
N GLY A 118 13.07 -5.63 -7.59
CA GLY A 118 13.41 -6.98 -7.12
C GLY A 118 14.91 -7.30 -7.22
N GLY A 119 15.55 -6.87 -8.30
CA GLY A 119 16.99 -7.01 -8.48
C GLY A 119 17.79 -6.21 -7.46
N ARG A 120 17.37 -4.96 -7.18
CA ARG A 120 17.97 -4.11 -6.15
C ARG A 120 17.84 -4.69 -4.75
N MET A 121 16.71 -5.31 -4.43
CA MET A 121 16.49 -5.98 -3.16
C MET A 121 17.44 -7.16 -2.92
N VAL A 122 17.94 -7.80 -3.98
CA VAL A 122 18.86 -8.95 -3.89
C VAL A 122 20.33 -8.53 -3.96
N TYR A 123 20.67 -7.61 -4.86
CA TYR A 123 22.08 -7.24 -5.12
C TYR A 123 22.29 -5.78 -5.54
N GLY A 124 21.54 -4.87 -4.95
CA GLY A 124 21.71 -3.42 -5.13
C GLY A 124 21.59 -2.96 -6.58
N GLU A 125 22.21 -1.83 -6.90
CA GLU A 125 22.06 -1.19 -8.22
C GLU A 125 22.45 -2.09 -9.39
N ARG A 126 23.56 -2.84 -9.26
CA ARG A 126 23.98 -3.79 -10.31
C ARG A 126 22.97 -4.90 -10.51
N GLY A 127 22.43 -5.46 -9.42
CA GLY A 127 21.36 -6.45 -9.50
C GLY A 127 20.13 -5.91 -10.24
N GLY A 128 19.74 -4.66 -9.97
CA GLY A 128 18.62 -4.00 -10.64
C GLY A 128 18.83 -3.82 -12.14
N VAL A 129 20.00 -3.36 -12.57
CA VAL A 129 20.32 -3.19 -14.00
C VAL A 129 20.30 -4.53 -14.73
N VAL A 130 20.98 -5.56 -14.21
CA VAL A 130 20.99 -6.89 -14.87
C VAL A 130 19.59 -7.51 -14.88
N ALA A 131 18.82 -7.37 -13.80
CA ALA A 131 17.43 -7.79 -13.72
C ALA A 131 16.55 -7.14 -14.80
N THR A 132 16.75 -5.85 -15.05
CA THR A 132 16.01 -5.09 -16.07
C THR A 132 16.32 -5.61 -17.48
N ILE A 133 17.62 -5.80 -17.79
CA ILE A 133 18.06 -6.34 -19.09
C ILE A 133 17.50 -7.75 -19.31
N ALA A 134 17.64 -8.62 -18.30
CA ALA A 134 17.18 -9.99 -18.38
C ALA A 134 15.65 -10.09 -18.57
N THR A 135 14.89 -9.24 -17.86
CA THR A 135 13.43 -9.20 -17.94
C THR A 135 12.94 -8.68 -19.29
N MET A 136 13.69 -7.81 -19.96
CA MET A 136 13.36 -7.41 -21.34
C MET A 136 13.26 -8.61 -22.28
N GLY A 137 14.17 -9.59 -22.13
CA GLY A 137 14.10 -10.84 -22.87
C GLY A 137 12.83 -11.64 -22.59
N VAL A 138 12.39 -11.69 -21.33
CA VAL A 138 11.13 -12.35 -20.92
C VAL A 138 9.91 -11.65 -21.52
N ILE A 139 9.86 -10.31 -21.48
CA ILE A 139 8.76 -9.52 -22.03
C ILE A 139 8.61 -9.77 -23.53
N VAL A 140 9.70 -9.58 -24.29
CA VAL A 140 9.68 -9.71 -25.76
C VAL A 140 9.48 -11.14 -26.22
N GLY A 141 9.72 -12.14 -25.36
CA GLY A 141 9.45 -13.55 -25.65
C GLY A 141 7.96 -13.94 -25.57
N THR A 142 7.06 -13.02 -25.26
CA THR A 142 5.63 -13.30 -25.02
C THR A 142 4.72 -12.18 -25.53
N ASN A 143 3.43 -12.48 -25.70
CA ASN A 143 2.42 -11.51 -26.17
C ASN A 143 1.56 -10.93 -25.04
N ILE A 144 1.87 -11.26 -23.77
CA ILE A 144 1.10 -10.80 -22.60
C ILE A 144 2.02 -10.02 -21.65
N PRO A 145 1.50 -9.04 -20.88
CA PRO A 145 2.30 -8.30 -19.91
C PRO A 145 2.95 -9.21 -18.83
N MET A 146 4.28 -9.23 -18.78
CA MET A 146 5.05 -10.20 -17.96
C MET A 146 5.28 -9.74 -16.51
N PHE A 147 4.23 -9.44 -15.75
CA PHE A 147 4.33 -9.06 -14.33
C PHE A 147 4.91 -10.19 -13.46
N LEU A 148 4.35 -11.39 -13.58
CA LEU A 148 4.85 -12.57 -12.84
C LEU A 148 6.25 -12.95 -13.32
N GLY A 149 6.52 -12.82 -14.63
CA GLY A 149 7.84 -13.04 -15.21
C GLY A 149 8.89 -12.11 -14.61
N ALA A 150 8.59 -10.82 -14.50
CA ALA A 150 9.44 -9.83 -13.84
C ALA A 150 9.67 -10.11 -12.36
N MET A 151 8.62 -10.54 -11.64
CA MET A 151 8.73 -10.86 -10.21
C MET A 151 9.66 -12.03 -9.90
N ILE A 152 9.78 -12.99 -10.84
CA ILE A 152 10.66 -14.14 -10.69
C ILE A 152 12.04 -13.83 -11.29
N MET A 153 12.09 -13.33 -12.52
CA MET A 153 13.33 -13.09 -13.25
C MET A 153 14.20 -12.02 -12.60
N GLY A 154 13.60 -10.97 -12.04
CA GLY A 154 14.37 -9.87 -11.44
C GLY A 154 15.27 -10.33 -10.28
N PRO A 155 14.71 -10.91 -9.20
CA PRO A 155 15.48 -11.49 -8.11
C PRO A 155 16.45 -12.59 -8.55
N LEU A 156 16.03 -13.45 -9.49
CA LEU A 156 16.85 -14.53 -10.01
C LEU A 156 18.09 -14.00 -10.74
N ALA A 157 17.93 -13.05 -11.66
CA ALA A 157 19.02 -12.44 -12.41
C ALA A 157 20.01 -11.73 -11.48
N ALA A 158 19.52 -11.01 -10.48
CA ALA A 158 20.37 -10.37 -9.47
C ALA A 158 21.10 -11.40 -8.59
N TRP A 159 20.45 -12.52 -8.24
CA TRP A 159 21.11 -13.60 -7.51
C TRP A 159 22.23 -14.25 -8.34
N ILE A 160 22.00 -14.51 -9.63
CA ILE A 160 23.03 -15.04 -10.54
C ILE A 160 24.19 -14.05 -10.65
N THR A 161 23.89 -12.75 -10.78
CA THR A 161 24.91 -11.68 -10.78
C THR A 161 25.76 -11.72 -9.51
N LYS A 162 25.12 -11.86 -8.34
CA LYS A 162 25.80 -11.98 -7.06
C LYS A 162 26.72 -13.21 -6.99
N GLN A 163 26.33 -14.34 -7.58
CA GLN A 163 27.21 -15.52 -7.64
C GLN A 163 28.35 -15.34 -8.63
N MET A 164 28.09 -14.72 -9.78
CA MET A 164 29.13 -14.40 -10.75
C MET A 164 30.21 -13.52 -10.12
N ASP A 165 29.84 -12.42 -9.46
CA ASP A 165 30.81 -11.49 -8.88
C ASP A 165 31.70 -12.12 -7.80
N LYS A 166 31.18 -13.07 -7.02
CA LYS A 166 32.00 -13.84 -6.06
C LYS A 166 33.16 -14.58 -6.71
N LEU A 167 33.06 -14.94 -7.99
CA LEU A 167 34.14 -15.65 -8.71
C LEU A 167 35.34 -14.73 -8.98
N TRP A 168 35.11 -13.42 -9.06
CA TRP A 168 36.09 -12.39 -9.41
C TRP A 168 36.52 -11.52 -8.22
N ASP A 169 35.86 -11.69 -7.07
CA ASP A 169 36.14 -10.96 -5.84
C ASP A 169 37.60 -11.13 -5.41
N GLY A 170 38.27 -10.02 -5.10
CA GLY A 170 39.69 -9.96 -4.77
C GLY A 170 40.68 -10.30 -5.91
N LYS A 171 40.21 -10.60 -7.13
CA LYS A 171 41.07 -10.95 -8.28
C LYS A 171 41.27 -9.80 -9.27
N ILE A 172 40.46 -8.75 -9.18
CA ILE A 172 40.49 -7.61 -10.08
C ILE A 172 41.51 -6.58 -9.56
N ARG A 173 42.37 -6.08 -10.45
CA ARG A 173 43.32 -5.02 -10.10
C ARG A 173 42.57 -3.72 -9.82
N ALA A 174 43.02 -2.98 -8.81
CA ALA A 174 42.51 -1.66 -8.49
C ALA A 174 42.48 -0.76 -9.75
N GLY A 175 41.37 -0.05 -9.96
CA GLY A 175 41.13 0.78 -11.15
C GLY A 175 40.46 0.07 -12.33
N PHE A 176 40.52 -1.27 -12.43
CA PHE A 176 39.80 -2.06 -13.45
C PHE A 176 38.44 -2.57 -12.97
N GLU A 177 38.15 -2.45 -11.68
CA GLU A 177 36.92 -2.95 -11.04
C GLU A 177 35.67 -2.47 -11.75
N MET A 178 35.54 -1.17 -12.01
CA MET A 178 34.36 -0.62 -12.68
C MET A 178 34.19 -1.16 -14.11
N LEU A 179 35.30 -1.31 -14.85
CA LEU A 179 35.27 -1.85 -16.21
C LEU A 179 34.80 -3.31 -16.20
N VAL A 180 35.42 -4.15 -15.38
CA VAL A 180 35.07 -5.57 -15.27
C VAL A 180 33.63 -5.73 -14.78
N ASN A 181 33.23 -4.95 -13.78
CA ASN A 181 31.89 -5.00 -13.20
C ASN A 181 30.79 -4.62 -14.21
N ASN A 182 31.02 -3.63 -15.06
CA ASN A 182 30.05 -3.21 -16.07
C ASN A 182 30.03 -4.18 -17.27
N PHE A 183 31.20 -4.62 -17.76
CA PHE A 183 31.26 -5.61 -18.85
C PHE A 183 30.67 -6.97 -18.45
N SER A 184 30.98 -7.46 -17.25
CA SER A 184 30.43 -8.72 -16.75
C SER A 184 28.92 -8.65 -16.58
N ALA A 185 28.40 -7.55 -16.02
CA ALA A 185 26.97 -7.31 -15.90
C ALA A 185 26.28 -7.23 -17.27
N GLY A 186 26.91 -6.56 -18.25
CA GLY A 186 26.39 -6.47 -19.62
C GLY A 186 26.34 -7.83 -20.32
N ILE A 187 27.42 -8.61 -20.28
CA ILE A 187 27.48 -9.95 -20.89
C ILE A 187 26.50 -10.90 -20.21
N LEU A 188 26.47 -10.92 -18.88
CA LEU A 188 25.53 -11.75 -18.14
C LEU A 188 24.08 -11.33 -18.43
N GLY A 189 23.79 -10.03 -18.43
CA GLY A 189 22.48 -9.50 -18.78
C GLY A 189 22.04 -9.92 -20.17
N MET A 190 22.92 -9.85 -21.17
CA MET A 190 22.65 -10.34 -22.53
C MET A 190 22.31 -11.84 -22.54
N ILE A 191 23.12 -12.67 -21.88
CA ILE A 191 22.89 -14.13 -21.81
C ILE A 191 21.55 -14.43 -21.13
N LEU A 192 21.27 -13.77 -20.00
CA LEU A 192 20.02 -13.94 -19.27
C LEU A 192 18.81 -13.42 -20.04
N ALA A 193 18.95 -12.38 -20.86
CA ALA A 193 17.88 -11.90 -21.73
C ALA A 193 17.57 -12.91 -22.84
N ILE A 194 18.60 -13.46 -23.51
CA ILE A 194 18.42 -14.51 -24.53
C ILE A 194 17.77 -15.76 -23.91
N ALA A 195 18.25 -16.18 -22.73
CA ALA A 195 17.64 -17.28 -21.99
C ALA A 195 16.21 -16.95 -21.55
N GLY A 196 15.96 -15.72 -21.11
CA GLY A 196 14.64 -15.21 -20.76
C GLY A 196 13.64 -15.34 -21.90
N PHE A 197 14.07 -14.97 -23.11
CA PHE A 197 13.27 -15.04 -24.32
C PHE A 197 12.88 -16.48 -24.69
N PHE A 198 13.84 -17.41 -24.74
CA PHE A 198 13.57 -18.78 -25.21
C PHE A 198 13.04 -19.73 -24.14
N ALA A 199 13.48 -19.60 -22.89
CA ALA A 199 13.16 -20.57 -21.83
C ALA A 199 12.05 -20.07 -20.90
N PHE A 200 12.07 -18.78 -20.55
CA PHE A 200 11.19 -18.25 -19.51
C PHE A 200 9.80 -17.91 -20.06
N GLY A 201 9.73 -17.33 -21.27
CA GLY A 201 8.46 -16.99 -21.93
C GLY A 201 7.45 -18.14 -21.98
N PRO A 202 7.80 -19.32 -22.53
CA PRO A 202 6.90 -20.47 -22.60
C PRO A 202 6.46 -21.02 -21.24
N VAL A 203 7.38 -21.04 -20.25
CA VAL A 203 7.07 -21.50 -18.89
C VAL A 203 6.08 -20.55 -18.22
N MET A 204 6.32 -19.24 -18.34
CA MET A 204 5.43 -18.22 -17.76
C MET A 204 4.06 -18.22 -18.44
N LEU A 205 4.00 -18.42 -19.76
CA LEU A 205 2.74 -18.56 -20.46
C LEU A 205 1.96 -19.77 -19.95
N GLY A 206 2.61 -20.93 -19.79
CA GLY A 206 1.99 -22.13 -19.24
C GLY A 206 1.44 -21.92 -17.82
N ILE A 207 2.20 -21.25 -16.94
CA ILE A 207 1.74 -20.91 -15.59
C ILE A 207 0.53 -19.96 -15.64
N SER A 208 0.59 -18.93 -16.48
CA SER A 208 -0.47 -17.92 -16.60
C SER A 208 -1.76 -18.54 -17.16
N THR A 209 -1.66 -19.42 -18.16
CA THR A 209 -2.80 -20.17 -18.68
C THR A 209 -3.44 -21.08 -17.63
N VAL A 210 -2.65 -21.77 -16.80
CA VAL A 210 -3.18 -22.62 -15.73
C VAL A 210 -3.87 -21.77 -14.65
N LEU A 211 -3.26 -20.65 -14.25
CA LEU A 211 -3.84 -19.75 -13.25
C LEU A 211 -5.10 -19.07 -13.78
N GLY A 212 -5.09 -18.60 -15.03
CA GLY A 212 -6.24 -18.04 -15.74
C GLY A 212 -7.38 -19.05 -15.81
N ALA A 213 -7.10 -20.28 -16.26
CA ALA A 213 -8.10 -21.35 -16.30
C ALA A 213 -8.68 -21.68 -14.91
N ALA A 214 -7.87 -21.63 -13.86
CA ALA A 214 -8.36 -21.83 -12.49
C ALA A 214 -9.29 -20.70 -12.03
N VAL A 215 -8.96 -19.45 -12.37
CA VAL A 215 -9.83 -18.29 -12.10
C VAL A 215 -11.12 -18.39 -12.92
N ASP A 216 -11.04 -18.69 -14.21
CA ASP A 216 -12.20 -18.84 -15.10
C ASP A 216 -13.11 -20.00 -14.66
N TRP A 217 -12.52 -21.09 -14.17
CA TRP A 217 -13.27 -22.19 -13.56
C TRP A 217 -14.02 -21.73 -12.29
N LEU A 218 -13.39 -20.93 -11.43
CA LEU A 218 -14.06 -20.35 -10.26
C LEU A 218 -15.16 -19.35 -10.64
N VAL A 219 -14.97 -18.56 -11.70
CA VAL A 219 -15.98 -17.62 -12.21
C VAL A 219 -17.17 -18.40 -12.80
N SER A 220 -16.91 -19.35 -13.69
CA SER A 220 -17.94 -20.11 -14.42
C SER A 220 -18.82 -20.94 -13.51
N LEU A 221 -18.25 -21.53 -12.45
CA LEU A 221 -19.01 -22.25 -11.42
C LEU A 221 -19.56 -21.35 -10.31
N GLN A 222 -19.38 -20.03 -10.41
CA GLN A 222 -19.79 -19.06 -9.39
C GLN A 222 -19.19 -19.32 -8.00
N LEU A 223 -17.99 -19.93 -7.96
CA LEU A 223 -17.26 -20.34 -6.76
C LEU A 223 -16.25 -19.29 -6.27
N LEU A 224 -16.05 -18.21 -7.02
CA LEU A 224 -15.20 -17.07 -6.63
C LEU A 224 -15.43 -16.56 -5.19
N PRO A 225 -16.67 -16.51 -4.65
CA PRO A 225 -16.91 -16.14 -3.26
C PRO A 225 -16.22 -17.03 -2.23
N LEU A 226 -15.90 -18.29 -2.57
CA LEU A 226 -15.17 -19.20 -1.68
C LEU A 226 -13.72 -18.75 -1.44
N VAL A 227 -13.16 -17.94 -2.32
CA VAL A 227 -11.82 -17.36 -2.14
C VAL A 227 -11.75 -16.52 -0.86
N SER A 228 -12.86 -15.92 -0.42
CA SER A 228 -12.94 -15.17 0.84
C SER A 228 -12.66 -16.02 2.08
N ILE A 229 -12.86 -17.34 2.03
CA ILE A 229 -12.51 -18.27 3.13
C ILE A 229 -11.00 -18.26 3.38
N ILE A 230 -10.20 -18.07 2.34
CA ILE A 230 -8.73 -18.02 2.43
C ILE A 230 -8.26 -16.58 2.64
N VAL A 231 -8.81 -15.65 1.86
CA VAL A 231 -8.33 -14.26 1.81
C VAL A 231 -8.60 -13.50 3.11
N GLU A 232 -9.79 -13.59 3.69
CA GLU A 232 -10.13 -12.77 4.86
C GLU A 232 -9.32 -13.17 6.11
N PRO A 233 -9.13 -14.46 6.44
CA PRO A 233 -8.19 -14.85 7.50
C PRO A 233 -6.76 -14.47 7.18
N ALA A 234 -6.32 -14.63 5.92
CA ALA A 234 -4.98 -14.27 5.49
C ALA A 234 -4.71 -12.77 5.67
N LYS A 235 -5.68 -11.90 5.39
CA LYS A 235 -5.60 -10.44 5.61
C LYS A 235 -5.31 -10.12 7.07
N VAL A 236 -6.14 -10.64 7.99
CA VAL A 236 -5.98 -10.44 9.44
C VAL A 236 -4.63 -10.95 9.96
N LEU A 237 -4.05 -11.95 9.29
CA LEU A 237 -2.74 -12.53 9.61
C LEU A 237 -1.55 -11.86 8.88
N PHE A 238 -1.78 -10.77 8.14
CA PHE A 238 -0.78 -10.04 7.33
C PHE A 238 -0.16 -10.85 6.20
N LEU A 239 -0.94 -11.76 5.62
CA LEU A 239 -0.58 -12.53 4.44
C LEU A 239 -1.18 -11.92 3.16
N ASN A 240 -1.89 -10.80 3.27
CA ASN A 240 -2.51 -10.09 2.15
C ASN A 240 -1.50 -9.66 1.09
N ASN A 241 -0.34 -9.17 1.53
CA ASN A 241 0.74 -8.77 0.62
C ASN A 241 1.20 -9.91 -0.30
N ALA A 242 1.25 -11.16 0.20
CA ALA A 242 1.62 -12.31 -0.63
C ALA A 242 0.55 -12.63 -1.66
N ILE A 243 -0.72 -12.57 -1.23
CA ILE A 243 -1.86 -12.96 -2.07
C ILE A 243 -2.13 -11.89 -3.13
N ASN A 244 -2.21 -10.62 -2.74
CA ASN A 244 -2.57 -9.55 -3.64
C ASN A 244 -1.43 -9.25 -4.63
N HIS A 245 -0.24 -8.95 -4.14
CA HIS A 245 0.88 -8.61 -5.03
C HIS A 245 1.46 -9.82 -5.76
N GLY A 246 1.36 -11.02 -5.18
CA GLY A 246 1.88 -12.25 -5.79
C GLY A 246 0.93 -12.90 -6.80
N VAL A 247 -0.39 -12.78 -6.60
CA VAL A 247 -1.37 -13.53 -7.39
C VAL A 247 -2.41 -12.61 -8.03
N PHE A 248 -3.20 -11.86 -7.25
CA PHE A 248 -4.35 -11.13 -7.80
C PHE A 248 -3.99 -9.90 -8.64
N THR A 249 -2.97 -9.15 -8.26
CA THR A 249 -2.56 -7.95 -9.01
C THR A 249 -2.05 -8.32 -10.41
N PRO A 250 -1.10 -9.26 -10.58
CA PRO A 250 -0.65 -9.69 -11.91
C PRO A 250 -1.78 -10.22 -12.79
N LEU A 251 -2.58 -11.17 -12.26
CA LEU A 251 -3.69 -11.77 -13.00
C LEU A 251 -4.79 -10.75 -13.32
N GLY A 252 -5.05 -9.83 -12.39
CA GLY A 252 -6.03 -8.78 -12.59
C GLY A 252 -5.59 -7.78 -13.66
N ILE A 253 -4.30 -7.47 -13.78
CA ILE A 253 -3.79 -6.58 -14.84
C ILE A 253 -3.90 -7.27 -16.20
N GLU A 254 -3.56 -8.55 -16.28
CA GLU A 254 -3.75 -9.35 -17.50
C GLU A 254 -5.23 -9.34 -17.93
N GLN A 255 -6.14 -9.68 -17.00
CA GLN A 255 -7.58 -9.66 -17.26
C GLN A 255 -8.11 -8.26 -17.62
N ALA A 256 -7.65 -7.20 -16.94
CA ALA A 256 -8.10 -5.84 -17.20
C ALA A 256 -7.57 -5.30 -18.54
N THR A 257 -6.47 -5.84 -19.06
CA THR A 257 -5.97 -5.49 -20.40
C THR A 257 -6.92 -6.01 -21.49
N GLU A 258 -7.52 -7.19 -21.29
CA GLU A 258 -8.45 -7.79 -22.24
C GLU A 258 -9.89 -7.29 -22.09
N THR A 259 -10.34 -7.13 -20.84
CA THR A 259 -11.77 -6.87 -20.53
C THR A 259 -12.03 -5.46 -19.98
N GLY A 260 -10.99 -4.63 -19.88
CA GLY A 260 -11.05 -3.26 -19.34
C GLY A 260 -11.18 -3.19 -17.81
N LYS A 261 -11.42 -4.32 -17.12
CA LYS A 261 -11.55 -4.39 -15.66
C LYS A 261 -11.28 -5.79 -15.11
N SER A 262 -11.00 -5.88 -13.81
CA SER A 262 -10.91 -7.16 -13.11
C SER A 262 -11.59 -7.13 -11.76
N ILE A 263 -12.34 -8.20 -11.45
CA ILE A 263 -12.88 -8.44 -10.11
C ILE A 263 -11.78 -8.77 -9.10
N LEU A 264 -10.63 -9.29 -9.55
CA LEU A 264 -9.53 -9.72 -8.69
C LEU A 264 -8.94 -8.55 -7.88
N PHE A 265 -8.98 -7.34 -8.44
CA PHE A 265 -8.56 -6.13 -7.73
C PHE A 265 -9.46 -5.77 -6.55
N LEU A 266 -10.73 -6.20 -6.54
CA LEU A 266 -11.67 -5.93 -5.43
C LEU A 266 -11.57 -6.96 -4.31
N ILE A 267 -11.04 -8.15 -4.57
CA ILE A 267 -11.02 -9.25 -3.59
C ILE A 267 -10.33 -8.81 -2.29
N GLU A 268 -9.20 -8.10 -2.38
CA GLU A 268 -8.56 -7.54 -1.21
C GLU A 268 -8.99 -6.09 -0.93
N ALA A 269 -9.14 -5.27 -1.97
CA ALA A 269 -9.30 -3.82 -1.83
C ALA A 269 -10.68 -3.38 -1.36
N ASN A 270 -11.72 -4.23 -1.44
CA ASN A 270 -13.06 -3.88 -1.01
C ASN A 270 -13.08 -3.45 0.47
N PRO A 271 -13.41 -2.18 0.78
CA PRO A 271 -13.39 -1.69 2.16
C PRO A 271 -14.64 -2.10 2.97
N GLY A 272 -15.64 -2.70 2.33
CA GLY A 272 -16.94 -3.05 2.92
C GLY A 272 -16.83 -3.96 4.15
N PRO A 273 -16.15 -5.13 4.09
CA PRO A 273 -16.05 -6.03 5.24
C PRO A 273 -15.44 -5.36 6.47
N GLY A 274 -14.34 -4.62 6.29
CA GLY A 274 -13.68 -3.87 7.37
C GLY A 274 -14.59 -2.79 7.96
N LEU A 275 -15.29 -2.04 7.12
CA LEU A 275 -16.25 -1.02 7.56
C LEU A 275 -17.38 -1.65 8.39
N GLY A 276 -17.95 -2.76 7.92
CA GLY A 276 -19.02 -3.48 8.62
C GLY A 276 -18.60 -3.95 10.01
N LEU A 277 -17.38 -4.49 10.14
CA LEU A 277 -16.79 -4.90 11.41
C LEU A 277 -16.68 -3.70 12.38
N LEU A 278 -16.07 -2.60 11.92
CA LEU A 278 -15.82 -1.42 12.75
C LEU A 278 -17.12 -0.71 13.15
N MET A 279 -18.11 -0.66 12.26
CA MET A 279 -19.44 -0.14 12.60
C MET A 279 -20.12 -1.01 13.67
N ALA A 280 -19.97 -2.33 13.61
CA ALA A 280 -20.54 -3.20 14.65
C ALA A 280 -19.85 -3.00 16.00
N PHE A 281 -18.54 -2.81 16.04
CA PHE A 281 -17.81 -2.46 17.28
C PHE A 281 -18.19 -1.07 17.80
N THR A 282 -18.46 -0.11 16.91
CA THR A 282 -18.93 1.24 17.29
C THR A 282 -20.24 1.18 18.09
N PHE A 283 -21.21 0.38 17.65
CA PHE A 283 -22.51 0.31 18.33
C PHE A 283 -22.54 -0.72 19.46
N PHE A 284 -21.95 -1.90 19.26
CA PHE A 284 -22.11 -3.07 20.13
C PHE A 284 -20.84 -3.54 20.84
N GLY A 285 -19.68 -2.94 20.54
CA GLY A 285 -18.43 -3.24 21.23
C GLY A 285 -18.44 -2.82 22.71
N VAL A 286 -17.33 -3.10 23.40
CA VAL A 286 -17.11 -2.69 24.79
C VAL A 286 -15.71 -2.09 24.95
N GLY A 287 -15.53 -1.27 25.98
CA GLY A 287 -14.24 -0.70 26.36
C GLY A 287 -13.54 0.10 25.25
N ALA A 288 -12.22 0.00 25.20
CA ALA A 288 -11.35 0.69 24.24
C ALA A 288 -11.68 0.36 22.78
N ALA A 289 -12.09 -0.87 22.48
CA ALA A 289 -12.50 -1.26 21.13
C ALA A 289 -13.72 -0.45 20.68
N LYS A 290 -14.72 -0.24 21.54
CA LYS A 290 -15.87 0.60 21.20
C LYS A 290 -15.48 2.06 20.97
N ALA A 291 -14.66 2.63 21.86
CA ALA A 291 -14.28 4.03 21.83
C ALA A 291 -13.46 4.40 20.57
N SER A 292 -12.60 3.49 20.12
CA SER A 292 -11.70 3.72 18.99
C SER A 292 -12.28 3.36 17.61
N ALA A 293 -13.31 2.50 17.56
CA ALA A 293 -13.87 1.98 16.31
C ALA A 293 -14.36 3.05 15.30
N PRO A 294 -15.02 4.16 15.70
CA PRO A 294 -15.45 5.19 14.74
C PRO A 294 -14.29 5.85 14.01
N GLY A 295 -13.21 6.17 14.74
CA GLY A 295 -12.00 6.75 14.15
C GLY A 295 -11.30 5.77 13.21
N ALA A 296 -11.20 4.50 13.64
CA ALA A 296 -10.68 3.44 12.79
C ALA A 296 -11.50 3.24 11.50
N ALA A 297 -12.83 3.40 11.56
CA ALA A 297 -13.71 3.26 10.39
C ALA A 297 -13.42 4.32 9.33
N ILE A 298 -13.19 5.57 9.75
CA ILE A 298 -12.85 6.67 8.83
C ILE A 298 -11.50 6.40 8.15
N ILE A 299 -10.48 6.05 8.94
CA ILE A 299 -9.12 5.77 8.43
C ILE A 299 -9.12 4.57 7.48
N GLN A 300 -9.87 3.52 7.81
CA GLN A 300 -9.98 2.33 6.98
C GLN A 300 -10.70 2.62 5.67
N PHE A 301 -11.87 3.27 5.73
CA PHE A 301 -12.73 3.45 4.57
C PHE A 301 -12.21 4.51 3.60
N PHE A 302 -11.83 5.69 4.11
CA PHE A 302 -11.34 6.79 3.28
C PHE A 302 -9.82 6.77 3.10
N GLY A 303 -9.07 6.34 4.12
CA GLY A 303 -7.62 6.22 4.02
C GLY A 303 -7.17 4.93 3.36
N GLY A 304 -8.01 3.88 3.33
CA GLY A 304 -7.68 2.60 2.71
C GLY A 304 -6.66 1.78 3.50
N ILE A 305 -6.45 2.09 4.78
CA ILE A 305 -5.55 1.37 5.68
C ILE A 305 -6.34 0.23 6.32
N HIS A 306 -6.33 -0.94 5.68
CA HIS A 306 -7.11 -2.10 6.12
C HIS A 306 -6.54 -2.71 7.40
N GLU A 307 -5.26 -2.48 7.69
CA GLU A 307 -4.59 -3.00 8.88
C GLU A 307 -5.20 -2.50 10.19
N ILE A 308 -5.89 -1.35 10.16
CA ILE A 308 -6.44 -0.73 11.37
C ILE A 308 -7.61 -1.51 11.96
N TYR A 309 -8.31 -2.35 11.17
CA TYR A 309 -9.40 -3.18 11.68
C TYR A 309 -8.95 -4.55 12.18
N PHE A 310 -7.72 -4.99 11.87
CA PHE A 310 -7.24 -6.32 12.24
C PHE A 310 -7.19 -6.55 13.76
N PRO A 311 -6.81 -5.59 14.62
CA PRO A 311 -6.87 -5.76 16.08
C PRO A 311 -8.27 -6.09 16.59
N TYR A 312 -9.31 -5.55 15.96
CA TYR A 312 -10.70 -5.84 16.31
C TYR A 312 -11.04 -7.29 16.00
N ALA A 313 -10.67 -7.76 14.81
CA ALA A 313 -10.86 -9.16 14.42
C ALA A 313 -10.05 -10.13 15.29
N LEU A 314 -8.81 -9.78 15.66
CA LEU A 314 -7.97 -10.60 16.53
C LEU A 314 -8.43 -10.61 17.98
N SER A 315 -8.99 -9.51 18.49
CA SER A 315 -9.57 -9.46 19.84
C SER A 315 -10.79 -10.36 19.98
N LYS A 316 -11.50 -10.63 18.87
CA LYS A 316 -12.64 -11.54 18.79
C LYS A 316 -12.59 -12.41 17.54
N PRO A 317 -11.74 -13.46 17.50
CA PRO A 317 -11.46 -14.22 16.28
C PRO A 317 -12.68 -14.80 15.56
N ILE A 318 -13.78 -15.05 16.27
CA ILE A 318 -15.03 -15.51 15.66
C ILE A 318 -15.64 -14.49 14.67
N THR A 319 -15.32 -13.20 14.79
CA THR A 319 -15.73 -12.17 13.82
C THR A 319 -15.03 -12.33 12.47
N ILE A 320 -13.99 -13.16 12.36
CA ILE A 320 -13.41 -13.53 11.06
C ILE A 320 -14.45 -14.24 10.18
N LEU A 321 -15.40 -15.00 10.77
CA LEU A 321 -16.52 -15.57 10.02
C LEU A 321 -17.41 -14.48 9.39
N ALA A 322 -17.59 -13.35 10.09
CA ALA A 322 -18.33 -12.20 9.56
C ALA A 322 -17.56 -11.50 8.43
N LEU A 323 -16.23 -11.44 8.52
CA LEU A 323 -15.38 -10.93 7.43
C LEU A 323 -15.46 -11.84 6.21
N ILE A 324 -15.36 -13.16 6.38
CA ILE A 324 -15.52 -14.16 5.30
C ILE A 324 -16.87 -13.98 4.61
N ALA A 325 -17.96 -13.93 5.37
CA ALA A 325 -19.30 -13.78 4.82
C ALA A 325 -19.50 -12.44 4.10
N GLY A 326 -18.99 -11.33 4.67
CA GLY A 326 -19.03 -10.02 4.01
C GLY A 326 -18.21 -9.98 2.74
N GLY A 327 -16.96 -10.45 2.79
CA GLY A 327 -16.09 -10.57 1.62
C GLY A 327 -16.74 -11.40 0.53
N ALA A 328 -17.27 -12.59 0.88
CA ALA A 328 -17.97 -13.46 -0.06
C ALA A 328 -19.20 -12.77 -0.67
N SER A 329 -19.98 -12.03 0.12
CA SER A 329 -21.15 -11.30 -0.39
C SER A 329 -20.78 -10.18 -1.36
N GLY A 330 -19.68 -9.46 -1.10
CA GLY A 330 -19.14 -8.44 -2.00
C GLY A 330 -18.62 -9.05 -3.31
N VAL A 331 -17.85 -10.14 -3.23
CA VAL A 331 -17.37 -10.88 -4.41
C VAL A 331 -18.54 -11.42 -5.22
N THR A 332 -19.55 -12.01 -4.56
CA THR A 332 -20.76 -12.51 -5.21
C THR A 332 -21.49 -11.40 -5.97
N THR A 333 -21.65 -10.23 -5.35
CA THR A 333 -22.33 -9.08 -5.96
C THR A 333 -21.62 -8.65 -7.24
N ASN A 334 -20.29 -8.50 -7.19
CA ASN A 334 -19.50 -8.13 -8.37
C ASN A 334 -19.52 -9.22 -9.44
N MET A 335 -19.44 -10.49 -9.05
CA MET A 335 -19.46 -11.61 -9.98
C MET A 335 -20.80 -11.73 -10.73
N LEU A 336 -21.93 -11.57 -10.02
CA LEU A 336 -23.27 -11.69 -10.62
C LEU A 336 -23.64 -10.48 -11.48
N LEU A 337 -23.21 -9.27 -11.09
CA LEU A 337 -23.58 -8.02 -11.76
C LEU A 337 -22.48 -7.48 -12.69
N GLY A 338 -21.35 -8.18 -12.80
CA GLY A 338 -20.23 -7.83 -13.67
C GLY A 338 -19.43 -6.61 -13.19
N GLY A 339 -19.19 -6.47 -11.89
CA GLY A 339 -18.37 -5.40 -11.30
C GLY A 339 -16.87 -5.73 -11.26
N GLY A 340 -16.02 -4.71 -11.43
CA GLY A 340 -14.57 -4.82 -11.36
C GLY A 340 -13.87 -3.47 -11.36
N LEU A 341 -12.54 -3.46 -11.24
CA LEU A 341 -11.72 -2.23 -11.32
C LEU A 341 -10.83 -2.25 -12.55
N ALA A 342 -10.56 -1.08 -13.14
CA ALA A 342 -9.63 -0.94 -14.27
C ALA A 342 -8.16 -1.13 -13.86
N PHE A 343 -7.83 -0.83 -12.60
CA PHE A 343 -6.47 -0.94 -12.05
C PHE A 343 -6.51 -1.27 -10.55
N PRO A 344 -5.41 -1.78 -9.97
CA PRO A 344 -5.35 -2.07 -8.53
C PRO A 344 -5.58 -0.80 -7.70
N ALA A 345 -6.52 -0.85 -6.75
CA ALA A 345 -6.74 0.24 -5.80
C ALA A 345 -5.69 0.19 -4.68
N ALA A 346 -4.73 1.11 -4.71
CA ALA A 346 -3.68 1.25 -3.70
C ALA A 346 -3.54 2.72 -3.26
N PRO A 347 -3.84 3.08 -1.99
CA PRO A 347 -4.40 2.23 -0.93
C PRO A 347 -5.82 1.75 -1.26
N GLY A 348 -6.33 0.71 -0.57
CA GLY A 348 -7.66 0.14 -0.77
C GLY A 348 -8.80 1.02 -0.23
N SER A 349 -8.73 2.33 -0.43
CA SER A 349 -9.73 3.29 0.02
C SER A 349 -10.93 3.32 -0.92
N ILE A 350 -12.08 3.76 -0.42
CA ILE A 350 -13.24 4.00 -1.28
C ILE A 350 -12.92 5.01 -2.40
N ILE A 351 -12.02 5.96 -2.15
CA ILE A 351 -11.60 6.97 -3.14
C ILE A 351 -10.84 6.30 -4.29
N ALA A 352 -9.85 5.46 -3.97
CA ALA A 352 -9.09 4.72 -4.97
C ALA A 352 -9.97 3.70 -5.71
N VAL A 353 -10.85 3.00 -4.99
CA VAL A 353 -11.84 2.09 -5.57
C VAL A 353 -12.78 2.82 -6.52
N THR A 354 -13.23 4.03 -6.17
CA THR A 354 -14.09 4.87 -7.02
C THR A 354 -13.36 5.25 -8.31
N ALA A 355 -12.13 5.75 -8.19
CA ALA A 355 -11.31 6.11 -9.35
C ALA A 355 -11.06 4.90 -10.26
N ALA A 356 -10.82 3.72 -9.68
CA ALA A 356 -10.59 2.52 -10.47
C ALA A 356 -11.88 1.90 -11.05
N ALA A 357 -13.04 2.15 -10.43
CA ALA A 357 -14.33 1.60 -10.86
C ALA A 357 -15.08 2.47 -11.88
N ILE A 358 -14.78 3.78 -11.96
CA ILE A 358 -15.53 4.69 -12.84
C ILE A 358 -15.15 4.54 -14.32
N GLY A 359 -13.90 4.20 -14.62
CA GLY A 359 -13.40 4.03 -15.99
C GLY A 359 -14.24 3.06 -16.82
N PRO A 360 -14.52 1.84 -16.33
CA PRO A 360 -15.37 0.87 -17.04
C PRO A 360 -16.87 1.23 -17.11
N GLY A 361 -17.26 2.44 -16.70
CA GLY A 361 -18.62 2.99 -16.84
C GLY A 361 -19.38 3.19 -15.53
N VAL A 362 -20.41 4.03 -15.58
CA VAL A 362 -21.25 4.41 -14.43
C VAL A 362 -21.94 3.19 -13.81
N TRP A 363 -22.44 2.26 -14.64
CA TRP A 363 -23.06 1.05 -14.14
C TRP A 363 -22.08 0.18 -13.35
N ASN A 364 -20.83 0.07 -13.82
CA ASN A 364 -19.77 -0.62 -13.09
C ASN A 364 -19.53 0.01 -11.71
N LEU A 365 -19.47 1.35 -11.65
CA LEU A 365 -19.33 2.08 -10.38
C LEU A 365 -20.49 1.77 -9.41
N VAL A 366 -21.73 1.76 -9.91
CA VAL A 366 -22.92 1.42 -9.09
C VAL A 366 -22.83 0.01 -8.54
N VAL A 367 -22.45 -0.98 -9.37
CA VAL A 367 -22.25 -2.36 -8.92
C VAL A 367 -21.16 -2.48 -7.86
N VAL A 368 -20.02 -1.79 -8.06
CA VAL A 368 -18.94 -1.78 -7.09
C VAL A 368 -19.40 -1.19 -5.76
N TYR A 369 -20.10 -0.05 -5.76
CA TYR A 369 -20.67 0.52 -4.54
C TYR A 369 -21.68 -0.40 -3.86
N LEU A 370 -22.56 -1.03 -4.63
CA LEU A 370 -23.50 -2.01 -4.11
C LEU A 370 -22.76 -3.16 -3.42
N SER A 371 -21.66 -3.65 -4.02
CA SER A 371 -20.84 -4.71 -3.43
C SER A 371 -20.18 -4.29 -2.12
N VAL A 372 -19.73 -3.02 -2.00
CA VAL A 372 -19.15 -2.46 -0.78
C VAL A 372 -20.21 -2.36 0.31
N ILE A 373 -21.40 -1.86 -0.03
CA ILE A 373 -22.52 -1.70 0.91
C ILE A 373 -23.00 -3.07 1.40
N ILE A 374 -23.24 -4.02 0.50
CA ILE A 374 -23.69 -5.37 0.86
C ILE A 374 -22.65 -6.05 1.76
N ALA A 375 -21.36 -6.00 1.41
CA ALA A 375 -20.29 -6.56 2.23
C ALA A 375 -20.26 -5.94 3.63
N ALA A 376 -20.40 -4.61 3.73
CA ALA A 376 -20.46 -3.91 5.02
C ALA A 376 -21.68 -4.31 5.84
N VAL A 377 -22.86 -4.39 5.23
CA VAL A 377 -24.11 -4.78 5.91
C VAL A 377 -24.02 -6.21 6.41
N VAL A 378 -23.56 -7.15 5.58
CA VAL A 378 -23.42 -8.56 5.96
C VAL A 378 -22.43 -8.72 7.12
N THR A 379 -21.24 -8.13 7.03
CA THR A 379 -20.27 -8.17 8.14
C THR A 379 -20.81 -7.48 9.39
N PHE A 380 -21.50 -6.36 9.25
CA PHE A 380 -22.10 -5.63 10.36
C PHE A 380 -23.12 -6.49 11.11
N LEU A 381 -24.08 -7.08 10.40
CA LEU A 381 -25.16 -7.87 11.01
C LEU A 381 -24.61 -9.09 11.75
N ILE A 382 -23.70 -9.85 11.13
CA ILE A 382 -23.12 -11.04 11.75
C ILE A 382 -22.26 -10.64 12.96
N THR A 383 -21.42 -9.61 12.83
CA THR A 383 -20.61 -9.10 13.94
C THR A 383 -21.49 -8.58 15.07
N ALA A 384 -22.57 -7.85 14.79
CA ALA A 384 -23.49 -7.33 15.79
C ALA A 384 -24.12 -8.46 16.62
N VAL A 385 -24.53 -9.56 15.96
CA VAL A 385 -25.05 -10.75 16.64
C VAL A 385 -23.98 -11.36 17.55
N ILE A 386 -22.76 -11.56 17.04
CA ILE A 386 -21.61 -12.09 17.80
C ILE A 386 -21.33 -11.24 19.05
N LEU A 387 -21.24 -9.92 18.88
CA LEU A 387 -20.94 -8.98 19.96
C LEU A 387 -22.06 -8.95 21.01
N ARG A 388 -23.33 -8.90 20.59
CA ARG A 388 -24.47 -8.93 21.52
C ARG A 388 -24.55 -10.24 22.29
N ALA A 389 -24.30 -11.38 21.63
CA ALA A 389 -24.31 -12.69 22.26
C ALA A 389 -23.19 -12.86 23.30
N SER A 390 -22.02 -12.26 23.05
CA SER A 390 -20.85 -12.36 23.95
C SER A 390 -20.71 -11.23 24.98
N ARG A 391 -21.54 -10.18 24.90
CA ARG A 391 -21.44 -8.94 25.69
C ARG A 391 -21.26 -9.15 27.20
N LYS A 392 -22.02 -10.04 27.83
CA LYS A 392 -21.91 -10.29 29.29
C LYS A 392 -20.54 -10.85 29.67
N ARG A 393 -20.01 -11.76 28.85
CA ARG A 393 -18.68 -12.35 29.03
C ARG A 393 -17.58 -11.32 28.79
N ASP A 394 -17.77 -10.45 27.81
CA ASP A 394 -16.77 -9.44 27.44
C ASP A 394 -16.65 -8.30 28.45
N LEU A 395 -17.75 -7.95 29.12
CA LEU A 395 -17.73 -7.02 30.25
C LEU A 395 -17.07 -7.61 31.49
N ALA A 396 -17.07 -8.94 31.62
CA ALA A 396 -16.46 -9.65 32.74
C ALA A 396 -14.98 -10.00 32.50
N ALA A 397 -14.54 -10.03 31.24
CA ALA A 397 -13.14 -10.21 30.88
C ALA A 397 -12.39 -8.87 31.04
N GLU A 398 -11.27 -8.87 31.78
CA GLU A 398 -10.42 -7.68 31.94
C GLU A 398 -9.99 -7.10 30.59
N SER A 399 -9.86 -5.77 30.56
CA SER A 399 -9.68 -4.89 29.39
C SER A 399 -8.41 -5.12 28.54
N ASP A 400 -7.58 -6.12 28.86
CA ASP A 400 -6.27 -6.35 28.23
C ASP A 400 -6.34 -7.16 26.90
N THR A 401 -7.49 -7.76 26.57
CA THR A 401 -7.65 -8.54 25.34
C THR A 401 -7.47 -7.72 24.05
N PHE A 402 -7.91 -6.46 24.06
CA PHE A 402 -7.75 -5.56 22.90
C PHE A 402 -6.32 -5.04 22.77
N GLY A 403 -5.66 -4.71 23.89
CA GLY A 403 -4.24 -4.34 23.91
C GLY A 403 -3.34 -5.45 23.36
N ALA A 404 -3.56 -6.69 23.81
CA ALA A 404 -2.87 -7.87 23.30
C ALA A 404 -3.10 -8.09 21.79
N ALA A 405 -4.32 -7.84 21.29
CA ALA A 405 -4.63 -7.95 19.87
C ALA A 405 -3.90 -6.89 19.02
N ILE A 406 -3.71 -5.67 19.54
CA ILE A 406 -2.89 -4.64 18.89
C ILE A 406 -1.43 -5.09 18.84
N ALA A 407 -0.87 -5.57 19.95
CA ALA A 407 0.50 -6.08 20.00
C ALA A 407 0.70 -7.28 19.04
N GLN A 408 -0.27 -8.18 18.96
CA GLN A 408 -0.25 -9.30 18.02
C GLN A 408 -0.33 -8.83 16.55
N THR A 409 -1.11 -7.78 16.28
CA THR A 409 -1.20 -7.17 14.95
C THR A 409 0.16 -6.61 14.52
N GLU A 410 0.84 -5.87 15.39
CA GLU A 410 2.18 -5.35 15.11
C GLU A 410 3.22 -6.45 14.93
N ALA A 411 3.17 -7.50 15.76
CA ALA A 411 4.04 -8.66 15.65
C ALA A 411 3.82 -9.41 14.32
N ASN A 412 2.57 -9.56 13.88
CA ASN A 412 2.23 -10.19 12.60
C ASN A 412 2.70 -9.35 11.40
N LYS A 413 2.64 -8.02 11.51
CA LYS A 413 3.13 -7.08 10.49
C LYS A 413 4.66 -7.08 10.40
N GLY A 414 5.36 -7.44 11.48
CA GLY A 414 6.82 -7.45 11.55
C GLY A 414 7.46 -6.06 11.58
N LYS A 415 6.66 -4.99 11.60
CA LYS A 415 7.06 -3.58 11.72
C LYS A 415 6.00 -2.82 12.52
N LYS A 416 6.42 -1.88 13.38
CA LYS A 416 5.51 -0.97 14.10
C LYS A 416 4.77 -0.08 13.10
N SER A 417 3.53 0.29 13.43
CA SER A 417 2.66 1.06 12.56
C SER A 417 2.12 2.27 13.32
N GLU A 418 2.36 3.49 12.83
CA GLU A 418 1.90 4.74 13.49
C GLU A 418 0.37 4.74 13.70
N HIS A 419 -0.41 4.13 12.79
CA HIS A 419 -1.86 4.00 12.94
C HIS A 419 -2.29 3.02 14.05
N LEU A 420 -1.49 1.98 14.31
CA LEU A 420 -1.77 0.99 15.36
C LEU A 420 -1.27 1.47 16.73
N SER A 421 -0.19 2.26 16.78
CA SER A 421 0.27 2.89 18.02
C SER A 421 -0.75 3.91 18.55
N ASN A 422 -1.41 4.66 17.67
CA ASN A 422 -2.52 5.54 18.05
C ASN A 422 -3.71 4.76 18.63
N LEU A 423 -3.95 3.57 18.09
CA LEU A 423 -4.98 2.66 18.60
C LEU A 423 -4.59 2.12 19.99
N ALA A 424 -3.31 1.79 20.20
CA ALA A 424 -2.78 1.36 21.49
C ALA A 424 -2.88 2.46 22.56
N ALA A 425 -2.56 3.71 22.20
CA ALA A 425 -2.69 4.85 23.10
C ALA A 425 -4.15 5.05 23.57
N SER A 426 -5.12 4.84 22.68
CA SER A 426 -6.55 4.87 23.04
C SER A 426 -6.98 3.71 23.95
N ALA A 427 -6.24 2.59 23.95
CA ALA A 427 -6.47 1.44 24.82
C ALA A 427 -5.80 1.60 26.20
N GLY A 428 -4.72 2.37 26.30
CA GLY A 428 -4.01 2.67 27.55
C GLY A 428 -4.57 3.85 28.36
N ALA A 429 -5.51 4.62 27.80
CA ALA A 429 -6.04 5.85 28.41
C ALA A 429 -6.94 5.64 29.65
N THR A 430 -7.11 4.42 30.16
CA THR A 430 -7.88 4.14 31.39
C THR A 430 -7.03 3.83 32.63
N GLY A 431 -5.72 4.08 32.61
CA GLY A 431 -4.95 3.96 33.85
C GLY A 431 -3.44 4.16 33.69
N ALA A 432 -2.99 5.41 33.74
CA ALA A 432 -1.71 5.81 34.31
C ALA A 432 -1.56 7.33 34.18
N ALA A 433 -1.80 8.06 35.27
CA ALA A 433 -1.24 9.39 35.45
C ALA A 433 0.28 9.21 35.65
N GLY A 434 1.02 9.12 34.55
CA GLY A 434 2.48 9.14 34.54
C GLY A 434 2.95 10.58 34.68
N THR A 435 3.51 10.90 35.84
CA THR A 435 4.25 12.14 36.11
C THR A 435 5.40 12.29 35.12
N THR A 436 5.33 13.26 34.22
CA THR A 436 6.46 13.71 33.39
C THR A 436 6.94 15.06 33.90
N ALA A 437 8.25 15.17 34.09
CA ALA A 437 8.91 16.36 34.62
C ALA A 437 8.75 17.55 33.66
N THR A 438 8.22 18.65 34.17
CA THR A 438 8.21 19.97 33.55
C THR A 438 9.65 20.48 33.47
N ALA A 439 10.24 20.48 32.26
CA ALA A 439 11.46 21.22 32.00
C ALA A 439 11.08 22.68 31.73
N VAL A 440 11.43 23.57 32.66
CA VAL A 440 11.24 25.01 32.51
C VAL A 440 12.23 25.52 31.47
N ALA A 441 11.73 26.17 30.41
CA ALA A 441 12.56 26.79 29.39
C ALA A 441 13.17 28.11 29.92
N THR A 442 14.50 28.22 29.91
CA THR A 442 15.27 29.39 30.36
C THR A 442 15.48 30.47 29.28
N ALA A 443 14.97 30.25 28.05
CA ALA A 443 15.11 31.16 26.92
C ALA A 443 13.80 31.22 26.10
N PRO A 444 13.50 32.35 25.41
CA PRO A 444 12.25 32.52 24.67
C PRO A 444 12.19 31.58 23.46
N ILE A 445 11.09 30.84 23.33
CA ILE A 445 10.88 29.88 22.24
C ILE A 445 10.32 30.61 21.01
N GLN A 446 11.14 30.77 19.96
CA GLN A 446 10.73 31.40 18.69
C GLN A 446 10.81 30.45 17.49
N ASN A 447 11.68 29.43 17.55
CA ASN A 447 11.89 28.48 16.47
C ASN A 447 11.69 27.03 16.95
N ILE A 448 10.57 26.43 16.54
CA ILE A 448 10.19 25.05 16.86
C ILE A 448 10.42 24.16 15.64
N VAL A 449 11.18 23.08 15.81
CA VAL A 449 11.52 22.15 14.73
C VAL A 449 11.01 20.75 15.03
N PHE A 450 10.19 20.21 14.13
CA PHE A 450 9.80 18.80 14.12
C PHE A 450 10.85 17.97 13.40
N ALA A 451 11.51 17.07 14.12
CA ALA A 451 12.57 16.24 13.57
C ALA A 451 12.17 14.75 13.49
N CYS A 452 12.34 14.15 12.32
CA CYS A 452 12.21 12.70 12.11
C CYS A 452 13.36 12.18 11.24
N ASP A 453 13.44 10.86 11.01
CA ASP A 453 14.58 10.26 10.31
C ASP A 453 14.74 10.78 8.86
N ALA A 454 13.63 10.93 8.14
CA ALA A 454 13.61 11.37 6.74
C ALA A 454 13.25 12.86 6.55
N GLY A 455 12.78 13.55 7.58
CA GLY A 455 12.31 14.95 7.50
C GLY A 455 11.02 15.19 6.71
N MET A 456 10.43 14.16 6.12
CA MET A 456 9.20 14.24 5.32
C MET A 456 8.18 13.21 5.83
N GLY A 457 6.89 13.59 5.91
CA GLY A 457 5.81 12.73 6.39
C GLY A 457 5.21 13.17 7.72
N SER A 458 5.26 12.34 8.76
CA SER A 458 4.58 12.56 10.05
C SER A 458 5.06 13.82 10.79
N SER A 459 6.32 14.22 10.62
CA SER A 459 6.84 15.50 11.12
C SER A 459 6.21 16.74 10.45
N ALA A 460 5.88 16.66 9.16
CA ALA A 460 5.20 17.74 8.43
C ALA A 460 3.76 17.94 8.93
N MET A 461 3.08 16.83 9.22
CA MET A 461 1.72 16.86 9.76
C MET A 461 1.72 17.39 11.19
N GLY A 462 2.64 16.95 12.06
CA GLY A 462 2.78 17.48 13.43
C GLY A 462 3.07 18.98 13.45
N ALA A 463 3.98 19.45 12.59
CA ALA A 463 4.27 20.88 12.42
C ALA A 463 3.02 21.68 12.02
N SER A 464 2.18 21.12 11.14
CA SER A 464 0.92 21.75 10.72
C SER A 464 -0.11 21.80 11.85
N VAL A 465 -0.21 20.73 12.67
CA VAL A 465 -1.12 20.67 13.83
C VAL A 465 -0.72 21.69 14.89
N LEU A 466 0.56 21.74 15.27
CA LEU A 466 1.03 22.70 16.28
C LEU A 466 0.88 24.15 15.81
N ARG A 467 1.20 24.43 14.54
CA ARG A 467 1.00 25.76 13.95
C ARG A 467 -0.46 26.22 14.05
N ASN A 468 -1.39 25.32 13.77
CA ASN A 468 -2.83 25.62 13.89
C ASN A 468 -3.26 25.86 15.35
N LYS A 469 -2.67 25.15 16.32
CA LYS A 469 -2.94 25.34 17.75
C LYS A 469 -2.39 26.69 18.25
N LEU A 470 -1.13 27.02 17.91
CA LEU A 470 -0.53 28.31 18.23
C LEU A 470 -1.33 29.48 17.65
N LYS A 471 -1.76 29.37 16.38
CA LYS A 471 -2.62 30.38 15.76
C LYS A 471 -3.96 30.56 16.48
N LYS A 472 -4.60 29.46 16.90
CA LYS A 472 -5.85 29.52 17.70
C LYS A 472 -5.64 30.13 19.08
N ALA A 473 -4.43 29.99 19.63
CA ALA A 473 -4.01 30.60 20.88
C ALA A 473 -3.58 32.08 20.72
N GLY A 474 -3.65 32.66 19.52
CA GLY A 474 -3.24 34.05 19.26
C GLY A 474 -1.73 34.26 19.11
N ILE A 475 -0.96 33.19 18.91
CA ILE A 475 0.51 33.21 18.80
C ILE A 475 0.88 33.03 17.33
N GLU A 476 1.37 34.09 16.68
CA GLU A 476 1.65 34.10 15.22
C GLU A 476 3.14 34.33 14.85
N ASP A 477 3.94 34.75 15.80
CA ASP A 477 5.36 35.11 15.70
C ASP A 477 6.33 33.94 15.97
N VAL A 478 5.81 32.74 16.25
CA VAL A 478 6.62 31.53 16.44
C VAL A 478 6.72 30.74 15.14
N LYS A 479 7.96 30.51 14.69
CA LYS A 479 8.26 29.74 13.48
C LYS A 479 8.21 28.25 13.81
N VAL A 480 7.37 27.50 13.10
CA VAL A 480 7.27 26.04 13.23
C VAL A 480 7.66 25.37 11.91
N THR A 481 8.77 24.63 11.88
CA THR A 481 9.25 23.91 10.68
C THR A 481 9.42 22.42 10.95
N ASN A 482 9.77 21.66 9.91
CA ASN A 482 10.13 20.25 10.00
C ASN A 482 11.40 19.97 9.18
N GLN A 483 12.24 19.05 9.65
CA GLN A 483 13.43 18.62 8.92
C GLN A 483 13.90 17.22 9.35
N ALA A 484 14.86 16.66 8.63
CA ALA A 484 15.48 15.40 9.03
C ALA A 484 16.39 15.63 10.24
N ILE A 485 16.49 14.64 11.15
CA ILE A 485 17.40 14.72 12.31
C ILE A 485 18.85 14.96 11.87
N ALA A 486 19.24 14.42 10.70
CA ALA A 486 20.57 14.64 10.12
C ALA A 486 20.86 16.12 9.81
N ASN A 487 19.81 16.93 9.62
CA ASN A 487 19.88 18.33 9.23
C ASN A 487 19.64 19.30 10.40
N LEU A 488 19.53 18.82 11.64
CA LEU A 488 19.52 19.69 12.82
C LEU A 488 20.86 20.44 12.90
N ASP A 489 20.77 21.77 12.84
CA ASP A 489 21.90 22.70 12.74
C ASP A 489 22.16 23.48 14.04
N GLY A 490 21.42 23.16 15.11
CA GLY A 490 21.54 23.82 16.42
C GLY A 490 20.74 25.11 16.56
N THR A 491 20.01 25.55 15.53
CA THR A 491 19.27 26.84 15.54
C THR A 491 17.86 26.74 16.10
N ALA A 492 17.43 25.54 16.49
CA ALA A 492 16.10 25.30 17.05
C ALA A 492 16.10 25.59 18.55
N ASP A 493 15.13 26.36 19.03
CA ASP A 493 14.94 26.57 20.47
C ASP A 493 14.26 25.34 21.08
N LEU A 494 13.34 24.73 20.34
CA LEU A 494 12.60 23.54 20.74
C LEU A 494 12.55 22.51 19.61
N VAL A 495 12.97 21.28 19.91
CA VAL A 495 12.95 20.14 19.00
C VAL A 495 11.89 19.13 19.45
N ILE A 496 10.94 18.83 18.57
CA ILE A 496 9.89 17.82 18.81
C ILE A 496 10.19 16.57 17.99
N THR A 497 10.34 15.44 18.67
CA THR A 497 10.68 14.14 18.05
C THR A 497 9.82 13.03 18.62
N GLN A 498 9.73 11.90 17.90
CA GLN A 498 9.22 10.67 18.50
C GLN A 498 10.17 10.21 19.61
N GLN A 499 9.63 9.62 20.68
CA GLN A 499 10.42 9.16 21.85
C GLN A 499 11.65 8.31 21.47
N GLN A 500 11.51 7.43 20.47
CA GLN A 500 12.59 6.56 19.98
C GLN A 500 13.71 7.30 19.24
N LEU A 501 13.49 8.55 18.84
CA LEU A 501 14.43 9.39 18.08
C LEU A 501 15.00 10.53 18.93
N THR A 502 14.48 10.76 20.13
CA THR A 502 14.84 11.90 20.96
C THR A 502 16.30 11.87 21.38
N ASP A 503 16.86 10.72 21.73
CA ASP A 503 18.28 10.62 22.10
C ASP A 503 19.20 10.98 20.93
N ARG A 504 18.83 10.56 19.71
CA ARG A 504 19.55 10.91 18.49
C ARG A 504 19.46 12.41 18.20
N ALA A 505 18.30 13.03 18.40
CA ALA A 505 18.14 14.47 18.24
C ALA A 505 18.92 15.26 19.31
N LYS A 506 18.93 14.81 20.57
CA LYS A 506 19.74 15.40 21.65
C LYS A 506 21.23 15.40 21.31
N SER A 507 21.74 14.31 20.73
CA SER A 507 23.14 14.26 20.29
C SER A 507 23.49 15.26 19.16
N LYS A 508 22.49 15.70 18.38
CA LYS A 508 22.69 16.62 17.26
C LYS A 508 22.44 18.08 17.61
N SER A 509 21.51 18.33 18.52
CA SER A 509 21.13 19.67 18.99
C SER A 509 21.04 19.66 20.52
N PRO A 510 22.18 19.60 21.23
CA PRO A 510 22.20 19.42 22.68
C PRO A 510 21.64 20.62 23.45
N ASP A 511 21.75 21.82 22.89
CA ASP A 511 21.37 23.08 23.53
C ASP A 511 19.88 23.44 23.34
N SER A 512 19.15 22.70 22.48
CA SER A 512 17.71 22.87 22.27
C SER A 512 16.89 22.22 23.39
N LEU A 513 15.70 22.73 23.67
CA LEU A 513 14.71 22.02 24.48
C LEU A 513 14.15 20.84 23.69
N HIS A 514 14.06 19.65 24.30
CA HIS A 514 13.55 18.45 23.62
C HIS A 514 12.21 18.01 24.20
N VAL A 515 11.19 17.93 23.34
CA VAL A 515 9.89 17.34 23.67
C VAL A 515 9.74 16.02 22.93
N SER A 516 9.50 14.97 23.68
CA SER A 516 9.21 13.64 23.15
C SER A 516 7.72 13.45 23.01
N VAL A 517 7.28 13.00 21.84
CA VAL A 517 5.89 12.61 21.60
C VAL A 517 5.82 11.14 21.20
N ASP A 518 4.71 10.48 21.54
CA ASP A 518 4.45 9.11 21.09
C ASP A 518 4.04 9.09 19.60
N ASN A 519 3.33 10.12 19.15
CA ASN A 519 2.90 10.29 17.77
C ASN A 519 2.71 11.78 17.42
N PHE A 520 2.89 12.14 16.13
CA PHE A 520 2.81 13.52 15.67
C PHE A 520 1.40 14.06 15.40
N MET A 521 0.37 13.20 15.35
CA MET A 521 -0.99 13.65 14.98
C MET A 521 -1.82 14.09 16.18
N ASN A 522 -1.58 13.48 17.35
CA ASN A 522 -2.35 13.78 18.56
C ASN A 522 -1.49 13.53 19.79
N ALA A 523 -0.79 14.58 20.22
CA ALA A 523 0.11 14.55 21.36
C ALA A 523 -0.41 15.55 22.42
N PRO A 524 -0.77 15.11 23.64
CA PRO A 524 -1.14 16.03 24.73
C PRO A 524 -0.03 17.06 25.01
N GLN A 525 1.22 16.69 24.74
CA GLN A 525 2.40 17.55 24.83
C GLN A 525 2.31 18.80 23.94
N TYR A 526 1.45 18.83 22.92
CA TYR A 526 1.24 20.05 22.12
C TYR A 526 0.53 21.14 22.89
N GLU A 527 -0.39 20.79 23.79
CA GLU A 527 -1.01 21.81 24.65
C GLU A 527 0.01 22.32 25.66
N GLU A 528 0.86 21.44 26.21
CA GLU A 528 1.97 21.86 27.09
C GLU A 528 2.92 22.82 26.37
N VAL A 529 3.28 22.55 25.11
CA VAL A 529 4.11 23.46 24.31
C VAL A 529 3.42 24.79 24.03
N VAL A 530 2.11 24.78 23.75
CA VAL A 530 1.35 26.02 23.53
C VAL A 530 1.28 26.84 24.81
N GLU A 531 1.03 26.22 25.96
CA GLU A 531 1.02 26.92 27.25
C GLU A 531 2.41 27.43 27.63
N MET A 532 3.48 26.65 27.43
CA MET A 532 4.86 27.12 27.68
C MET A 532 5.18 28.38 26.87
N VAL A 533 4.81 28.41 25.59
CA VAL A 533 5.01 29.59 24.73
C VAL A 533 4.11 30.76 25.16
N ARG A 534 2.88 30.49 25.61
CA ARG A 534 1.96 31.53 26.10
C ARG A 534 2.47 32.15 27.39
N GLU A 535 2.88 31.33 28.36
CA GLU A 535 3.40 31.75 29.66
C GLU A 535 4.65 32.63 29.49
N GLN A 536 5.58 32.26 28.61
CA GLN A 536 6.77 33.09 28.32
C GLN A 536 6.40 34.50 27.83
N LYS A 537 5.36 34.60 27.00
CA LYS A 537 4.88 35.90 26.49
C LYS A 537 4.13 36.72 27.51
N GLU A 538 3.37 36.08 28.40
CA GLU A 538 2.67 36.75 29.49
C GLU A 538 3.66 37.24 30.57
N SER A 539 4.81 36.57 30.73
CA SER A 539 5.87 36.97 31.67
C SER A 539 6.78 38.12 31.19
N GLY A 540 6.72 38.54 29.93
CA GLY A 540 7.44 39.71 29.43
C GLY A 540 8.97 39.57 29.32
N GLU A 541 9.48 38.35 29.17
CA GLU A 541 10.84 38.03 28.70
C GLU A 541 10.80 37.66 27.22
#